data_AF-A0A084ST83-F1
#
_entry.id   AF-A0A084ST83-F1
#
_cell.length_a   1.000
_cell.length_b   1.000
_cell.length_c   1.000
_cell.angle_alpha   90.00
_cell.angle_beta   90.00
_cell.angle_gamma   90.00
#
_symmetry.space_group_name_H-M   'P 1'
#
loop_
_entity.id
_entity.type
_entity.pdbx_description
1 polymer ?
#
loop_
_entity_poly.entity_id
_entity_poly.type
_entity_poly.pdbx_seq_one_letter_code
_entity_poly.pdbx_strand_id
1 'polypeptide(L)' 'MERGVQKGLAKGLQQGLSGGILRILGARGVHVDEEARQRILDCTDVATLDRWFDRALNAITLSDVLDDRAQ' A
#
# COMPACT_ATOMS: atom_id res chain seq x y z
N MET A 1 -15.06 -24.12 -7.80
CA MET A 1 -14.45 -23.10 -8.69
C MET A 1 -14.39 -21.72 -8.05
N GLU A 2 -15.37 -21.34 -7.23
CA GLU A 2 -15.48 -20.00 -6.62
C GLU A 2 -14.30 -19.58 -5.71
N ARG A 3 -13.73 -20.53 -4.94
CA ARG A 3 -12.60 -20.23 -4.04
C ARG A 3 -11.33 -19.77 -4.76
N GLY A 4 -11.12 -20.20 -6.01
CA GLY A 4 -9.96 -19.77 -6.81
C GLY A 4 -10.09 -18.32 -7.27
N VAL A 5 -11.30 -17.95 -7.71
CA VAL A 5 -11.61 -16.59 -8.18
C VAL A 5 -11.56 -15.58 -7.04
N GLN A 6 -12.14 -15.90 -5.88
CA GLN A 6 -12.10 -15.02 -4.71
C GLN A 6 -10.67 -14.75 -4.23
N LYS A 7 -9.82 -15.78 -4.17
CA LYS A 7 -8.39 -15.63 -3.83
C LYS A 7 -7.64 -14.79 -4.86
N GLY A 8 -7.93 -14.98 -6.15
CA GLY A 8 -7.34 -14.19 -7.23
C GLY A 8 -7.69 -12.70 -7.15
N LEU A 9 -8.96 -12.38 -6.89
CA LEU A 9 -9.43 -11.00 -6.72
C LEU A 9 -8.80 -10.32 -5.51
N ALA A 10 -8.76 -11.00 -4.37
CA ALA A 10 -8.13 -10.46 -3.15
C ALA A 10 -6.64 -10.15 -3.38
N LYS A 11 -5.90 -11.09 -4.00
CA LYS A 11 -4.49 -10.89 -4.33
C LYS A 11 -4.29 -9.74 -5.34
N GLY A 12 -5.13 -9.67 -6.37
CA GLY A 12 -5.08 -8.59 -7.36
C GLY A 12 -5.31 -7.22 -6.74
N LEU A 13 -6.26 -7.11 -5.81
CA LEU A 13 -6.54 -5.87 -5.08
C LEU A 13 -5.35 -5.45 -4.21
N GLN A 14 -4.77 -6.39 -3.45
CA GLN A 14 -3.58 -6.15 -2.62
C GLN A 14 -2.40 -5.63 -3.47
N GLN A 15 -2.11 -6.31 -4.58
CA GLN A 15 -1.02 -5.93 -5.48
C GLN A 15 -1.28 -4.59 -6.18
N GLY A 16 -2.53 -4.32 -6.54
CA GLY A 16 -2.94 -3.07 -7.16
C GLY A 16 -2.77 -1.88 -6.20
N LEU A 17 -3.22 -2.01 -4.96
CA LEU A 17 -3.11 -0.96 -3.95
C LEU A 17 -1.64 -0.71 -3.57
N SER A 18 -0.86 -1.74 -3.28
CA SER A 18 0.56 -1.59 -2.91
C SER A 18 1.39 -0.96 -4.03
N GLY A 19 1.19 -1.39 -5.28
CA GLY A 19 1.81 -0.77 -6.45
C GLY A 19 1.34 0.68 -6.67
N GLY A 20 0.06 0.96 -6.43
CA GLY A 20 -0.52 2.30 -6.52
C GLY A 20 0.10 3.28 -5.53
N ILE A 21 0.23 2.89 -4.27
CA ILE A 21 0.87 3.68 -3.21
C ILE A 21 2.30 4.06 -3.62
N LEU A 22 3.13 3.09 -3.99
CA LEU A 22 4.52 3.32 -4.37
C LEU A 22 4.62 4.26 -5.59
N ARG A 23 3.73 4.11 -6.57
CA ARG A 23 3.68 4.98 -7.74
C ARG A 23 3.35 6.42 -7.36
N ILE A 24 2.36 6.62 -6.49
CA ILE A 24 1.95 7.95 -6.02
C ILE A 24 3.10 8.61 -5.25
N LEU A 25 3.72 7.90 -4.30
CA LEU A 25 4.85 8.41 -3.52
C LEU A 25 6.01 8.83 -4.43
N GLY A 26 6.36 8.01 -5.42
CA GLY A 26 7.37 8.36 -6.43
C GLY A 26 6.99 9.60 -7.26
N ALA A 27 5.73 9.70 -7.70
CA ALA A 27 5.24 10.86 -8.46
C ALA A 27 5.27 12.16 -7.63
N ARG A 28 5.17 12.05 -6.31
CA ARG A 28 5.20 13.19 -5.39
C ARG A 28 6.59 13.49 -4.83
N GLY A 29 7.61 12.74 -5.25
CA GLY A 29 8.98 12.93 -4.81
C GLY A 29 9.23 12.51 -3.36
N VAL A 30 8.32 11.73 -2.77
CA VAL A 30 8.51 11.18 -1.42
C VAL A 30 9.48 10.01 -1.51
N HIS A 31 10.60 10.12 -0.81
CA HIS A 31 11.56 9.02 -0.73
C HIS A 31 10.96 7.85 0.04
N VAL A 32 11.05 6.65 -0.54
CA VAL A 32 10.64 5.40 0.08
C VAL A 32 11.88 4.52 0.16
N ASP A 33 12.34 4.25 1.38
CA ASP A 33 13.42 3.30 1.60
C ASP A 33 12.96 1.86 1.34
N GLU A 34 13.93 0.93 1.28
CA GLU A 34 13.62 -0.46 0.94
C GLU A 34 12.76 -1.14 2.02
N GLU A 35 12.94 -0.80 3.30
CA GLU A 35 12.17 -1.37 4.40
C GLU A 35 10.67 -1.01 4.28
N ALA A 36 10.39 0.27 4.08
CA ALA A 36 9.05 0.77 3.84
C ALA A 36 8.45 0.22 2.55
N ARG A 37 9.26 0.09 1.49
CA ARG A 37 8.83 -0.50 0.23
C ARG A 37 8.39 -1.94 0.41
N GLN A 38 9.18 -2.76 1.11
CA GLN A 38 8.82 -4.15 1.43
C GLN A 38 7.58 -4.20 2.32
N ARG A 39 7.49 -3.34 3.35
CA ARG A 39 6.30 -3.23 4.21
C ARG A 39 5.02 -2.97 3.41
N ILE A 40 5.08 -2.11 2.39
CA ILE A 40 3.92 -1.82 1.51
C ILE A 40 3.59 -3.02 0.62
N LEU A 41 4.59 -3.69 0.05
CA LEU A 41 4.40 -4.82 -0.86
C LEU A 41 3.90 -6.09 -0.16
N ASP A 42 4.35 -6.32 1.08
CA ASP A 42 4.02 -7.51 1.87
C ASP A 42 2.74 -7.33 2.71
N CYS A 43 2.19 -6.12 2.77
CA CYS A 43 0.95 -5.87 3.50
C CYS A 43 -0.21 -6.63 2.85
N THR A 44 -0.85 -7.51 3.62
CA THR A 44 -2.00 -8.30 3.18
C THR A 44 -3.33 -7.76 3.69
N ASP A 45 -3.32 -6.78 4.60
CA ASP A 45 -4.52 -6.12 5.05
C ASP A 45 -4.95 -5.04 4.04
N VAL A 46 -5.97 -5.37 3.25
CA VAL A 46 -6.55 -4.48 2.24
C VAL A 46 -7.03 -3.17 2.87
N ALA A 47 -7.60 -3.19 4.08
CA ALA A 47 -8.09 -1.97 4.71
C ALA A 47 -6.93 -1.04 5.09
N THR A 48 -5.79 -1.60 5.49
CA THR A 48 -4.57 -0.81 5.73
C THR A 48 -3.99 -0.25 4.44
N LEU A 49 -3.92 -1.05 3.38
CA LEU A 49 -3.48 -0.59 2.07
C LEU A 49 -4.38 0.53 1.52
N ASP A 50 -5.70 0.42 1.67
CA ASP A 50 -6.66 1.43 1.21
C ASP A 50 -6.45 2.77 1.93
N ARG A 51 -6.27 2.75 3.25
CA ARG A 51 -5.94 3.96 4.04
C ARG A 51 -4.60 4.57 3.62
N TRP A 52 -3.58 3.75 3.35
CA TRP A 52 -2.29 4.25 2.87
C TRP A 52 -2.40 4.84 1.47
N PHE A 53 -3.21 4.25 0.59
CA PHE A 53 -3.47 4.76 -0.75
C PHE A 53 -4.07 6.17 -0.69
N ASP A 54 -5.11 6.38 0.11
CA ASP A 54 -5.74 7.69 0.28
C ASP A 54 -4.76 8.74 0.86
N ARG A 55 -3.95 8.36 1.83
CA ARG A 55 -2.94 9.25 2.42
C ARG A 55 -1.84 9.61 1.45
N ALA A 56 -1.39 8.67 0.62
CA ALA A 56 -0.32 8.90 -0.36
C ALA A 56 -0.66 10.03 -1.33
N LEU A 57 -1.94 10.26 -1.62
CA LEU A 57 -2.40 11.35 -2.48
C LEU A 57 -1.97 12.73 -1.96
N ASN A 58 -1.85 12.91 -0.64
CA ASN A 58 -1.55 14.21 -0.01
C ASN A 58 -0.31 14.24 0.91
N ALA A 59 0.27 13.09 1.27
CA ALA A 59 1.54 12.91 2.01
C ALA A 59 2.77 13.74 1.55
N ILE A 60 3.33 14.58 2.41
CA ILE A 60 4.59 15.28 2.10
C ILE A 60 5.79 14.38 2.45
N THR A 61 5.58 13.45 3.38
CA THR A 61 6.57 12.52 3.89
C THR A 61 6.04 11.09 3.90
N LEU A 62 6.93 10.12 3.99
CA LEU A 62 6.56 8.70 4.08
C LEU A 62 5.73 8.40 5.34
N SER A 63 6.02 9.07 6.46
CA SER A 63 5.30 8.94 7.72
C SER A 63 3.85 9.44 7.65
N ASP A 64 3.53 10.33 6.71
CA ASP A 64 2.13 10.75 6.48
C ASP A 64 1.29 9.59 5.90
N VAL A 65 1.93 8.62 5.26
CA VAL A 65 1.28 7.43 4.69
C VAL A 65 1.24 6.30 5.69
N LEU A 66 2.43 5.88 6.14
CA LEU A 66 2.57 4.72 7.01
C LEU A 66 2.12 5.09 8.43
N ASP A 67 1.00 4.51 8.87
CA ASP A 67 0.63 4.58 10.28
C ASP A 67 1.76 3.95 11.12
N ASP A 68 2.29 4.72 12.08
CA ASP A 68 3.27 4.25 13.07
C ASP A 68 2.62 3.48 14.23
N ARG A 69 1.33 3.13 14.10
CA ARG A 69 0.56 2.43 15.13
C ARG A 69 0.39 0.97 14.78
N ALA A 70 1.47 0.21 14.92
CA ALA A 70 1.33 -1.10 15.55
C ALA A 70 1.20 -0.82 17.06
N GLN A 71 -0.03 -0.77 17.57
CA GLN A 71 -0.28 -1.05 18.99
C GLN A 71 -0.25 -2.56 19.19
#